data_AF-A0A4U0TPF1-F1
#
_entry.id   AF-A0A4U0TPF1-F1
#
_cell.length_a   1.000
_cell.length_b   1.000
_cell.length_c   1.000
_cell.angle_alpha   90.00
_cell.angle_beta   90.00
_cell.angle_gamma   90.00
#
_symmetry.space_group_name_H-M   'P 1'
#
loop_
_entity.id
_entity.type
_entity.pdbx_description
1 polymer ?
#
loop_
_entity_poly.entity_id
_entity_poly.type
_entity_poly.pdbx_seq_one_letter_code
_entity_poly.pdbx_strand_id
1 'polypeptide(L)'
;MSFYDRYLAPGDLRARRQPQSASSSSQDAAANPRLPPNLSTTRADWATRKRRKDALLYGGVLFTCLSLFITRRAMTRRRRITYPETFTPSANEAASVNGGLEAVEALGLATLNVTSLAMLAAGGTATYFDIAEIEDMREGVRHGLGYDIYGGDPEADKEMEEWVKDLMTKREEGENVDLKGRIGEKLQELAEIERRKTEEAKRVELKP
;
A
#
# COMPACT_ATOMS: atom_id res chain seq x y z
N MET A 1 20.92 -10.97 5.73
CA MET A 1 19.64 -10.40 5.28
C MET A 1 19.66 -8.91 5.57
N SER A 2 19.25 -8.06 4.62
CA SER A 2 19.29 -6.60 4.81
C SER A 2 18.10 -6.10 5.62
N PHE A 3 18.22 -4.94 6.28
CA PHE A 3 17.12 -4.26 6.97
C PHE A 3 15.96 -3.95 6.00
N TYR A 4 16.29 -3.62 4.75
CA TYR A 4 15.31 -3.36 3.70
C TYR A 4 14.47 -4.60 3.41
N ASP A 5 15.08 -5.78 3.32
CA ASP A 5 14.36 -7.06 3.09
C ASP A 5 13.43 -7.43 4.24
N ARG A 6 13.75 -7.01 5.47
CA ARG A 6 13.01 -7.40 6.68
C ARG A 6 11.81 -6.50 6.99
N TYR A 7 11.90 -5.21 6.65
CA TYR A 7 10.91 -4.21 7.09
C TYR A 7 10.32 -3.36 5.96
N LEU A 8 11.02 -3.21 4.82
CA LEU A 8 10.60 -2.32 3.73
C LEU A 8 10.33 -3.04 2.41
N ALA A 9 10.71 -4.31 2.26
CA ALA A 9 10.39 -5.09 1.08
C ALA A 9 8.87 -5.19 0.96
N PRO A 10 8.28 -4.72 -0.16
CA PRO A 10 6.85 -4.82 -0.40
C PRO A 10 6.41 -6.29 -0.35
N GLY A 11 5.80 -6.67 0.77
CA GLY A 11 4.93 -7.83 0.94
C GLY A 11 5.42 -9.15 0.32
N ASP A 12 6.63 -9.62 0.60
CA ASP A 12 6.96 -11.04 0.35
C ASP A 12 6.68 -11.92 1.58
N LEU A 13 5.39 -12.08 1.90
CA LEU A 13 4.91 -13.00 2.94
C LEU A 13 5.23 -14.49 2.64
N ARG A 14 5.78 -14.81 1.46
CA ARG A 14 6.05 -16.19 1.03
C ARG A 14 7.28 -16.78 1.71
N ALA A 15 8.32 -15.97 1.93
CA ALA A 15 9.52 -16.41 2.63
C ALA A 15 9.20 -16.93 4.05
N ARG A 16 8.12 -16.43 4.67
CA ARG A 16 7.67 -16.81 6.01
C ARG A 16 6.89 -18.14 6.03
N ARG A 17 6.15 -18.51 4.98
CA ARG A 17 5.36 -19.77 4.91
C ARG A 17 6.10 -20.97 4.32
N GLN A 18 7.15 -20.76 3.51
CA GLN A 18 7.86 -21.86 2.86
C GLN A 18 8.53 -22.90 3.80
N PRO A 19 8.92 -22.60 5.07
CA PRO A 19 9.50 -23.64 5.93
C PRO A 19 8.48 -24.54 6.67
N GLN A 20 7.17 -24.26 6.66
CA GLN A 20 6.21 -25.03 7.47
C GLN A 20 5.34 -26.05 6.70
N SER A 21 5.19 -25.91 5.38
CA SER A 21 4.35 -26.83 4.58
C SER A 21 5.09 -28.06 4.04
N ALA A 22 6.38 -28.24 4.34
CA ALA A 22 7.19 -29.37 3.85
C ALA A 22 7.24 -30.59 4.80
N SER A 23 6.61 -30.54 5.98
CA SER A 23 6.74 -31.59 7.00
C SER A 23 5.41 -32.03 7.63
N SER A 24 4.40 -32.35 6.82
CA SER A 24 3.21 -33.08 7.29
C SER A 24 2.54 -33.87 6.17
N SER A 25 3.30 -34.79 5.56
CA SER A 25 2.73 -35.86 4.74
C SER A 25 2.67 -37.15 5.55
N SER A 26 1.52 -37.44 6.15
CA SER A 26 0.80 -38.73 6.09
C SER A 26 -0.15 -38.91 7.29
N GLN A 27 -1.35 -39.40 6.95
CA GLN A 27 -2.36 -40.07 7.78
C GLN A 27 -3.71 -39.34 7.98
N ASP A 28 -4.74 -40.15 7.72
CA ASP A 28 -6.16 -40.07 8.04
C ASP A 28 -7.10 -39.23 7.16
N ALA A 29 -7.47 -39.89 6.06
CA ALA A 29 -8.72 -39.69 5.35
C ALA A 29 -9.88 -40.40 6.09
N ALA A 30 -10.65 -39.69 6.91
CA ALA A 30 -12.08 -39.94 7.12
C ALA A 30 -12.71 -38.88 8.05
N ALA A 31 -13.85 -38.34 7.60
CA ALA A 31 -14.86 -37.59 8.38
C ALA A 31 -14.53 -36.17 8.87
N ASN A 32 -14.84 -35.16 8.05
CA ASN A 32 -15.48 -33.92 8.53
C ASN A 32 -16.20 -33.17 7.38
N PRO A 33 -17.38 -32.56 7.63
CA PRO A 33 -18.17 -31.92 6.59
C PRO A 33 -17.66 -30.51 6.28
N ARG A 34 -17.32 -30.28 5.00
CA ARG A 34 -17.28 -28.97 4.31
C ARG A 34 -16.41 -27.88 4.97
N LEU A 35 -15.10 -28.06 4.94
CA LEU A 35 -14.22 -26.91 4.70
C LEU A 35 -14.37 -26.48 3.23
N PRO A 36 -14.46 -25.18 2.89
CA PRO A 36 -14.41 -24.78 1.49
C PRO A 36 -13.13 -25.36 0.90
N PRO A 37 -13.18 -25.92 -0.33
CA PRO A 37 -11.97 -26.40 -0.97
C PRO A 37 -10.97 -25.25 -0.92
N ASN A 38 -9.78 -25.49 -0.35
CA ASN A 38 -8.68 -24.61 -0.65
C ASN A 38 -8.60 -24.65 -2.18
N LEU A 39 -9.01 -23.56 -2.83
CA LEU A 39 -8.58 -23.33 -4.18
C LEU A 39 -7.14 -22.92 -3.97
N SER A 40 -6.25 -23.90 -3.86
CA SER A 40 -4.86 -23.73 -4.24
C SER A 40 -4.85 -23.42 -5.73
N THR A 41 -5.31 -22.21 -6.07
CA THR A 41 -4.98 -21.59 -7.33
C THR A 41 -3.47 -21.57 -7.35
N THR A 42 -2.89 -22.37 -8.24
CA THR A 42 -1.45 -22.36 -8.52
C THR A 42 -1.04 -20.91 -8.70
N ARG A 43 -0.35 -20.38 -7.69
CA ARG A 43 -0.01 -18.97 -7.61
C ARG A 43 0.95 -18.67 -8.75
N ALA A 44 0.70 -17.63 -9.51
CA ALA A 44 1.56 -17.32 -10.65
C ALA A 44 3.00 -17.04 -10.20
N ASP A 45 3.95 -17.39 -11.08
CA ASP A 45 5.37 -17.11 -10.90
C ASP A 45 5.62 -15.63 -10.62
N TRP A 46 6.70 -15.34 -9.89
CA TRP A 46 7.06 -13.98 -9.49
C TRP A 46 7.15 -13.03 -10.68
N ALA A 47 7.74 -13.50 -11.79
CA ALA A 47 7.94 -12.71 -13.01
C ALA A 47 6.59 -12.36 -13.66
N THR A 48 5.66 -13.30 -13.68
CA THR A 48 4.30 -13.10 -14.21
C THR A 48 3.51 -12.13 -13.34
N ARG A 49 3.64 -12.24 -12.00
CA ARG A 49 3.00 -11.30 -11.05
C ARG A 49 3.52 -9.88 -11.23
N LYS A 50 4.84 -9.70 -11.31
CA LYS A 50 5.45 -8.38 -11.51
C LYS A 50 4.94 -7.73 -12.79
N ARG A 51 4.95 -8.47 -13.90
CA ARG A 51 4.43 -7.98 -15.20
C ARG A 51 2.97 -7.54 -15.13
N ARG A 52 2.11 -8.25 -14.41
CA ARG A 52 0.68 -7.89 -14.29
C ARG A 52 0.46 -6.58 -13.54
N LYS A 53 1.19 -6.37 -12.43
CA LYS A 53 1.15 -5.11 -11.65
C LYS A 53 1.68 -3.94 -12.47
N ASP A 54 2.87 -4.15 -13.03
CA ASP A 54 3.57 -3.17 -13.84
C ASP A 54 2.75 -2.76 -15.07
N ALA A 55 2.07 -3.71 -15.74
CA ALA A 55 1.24 -3.44 -16.90
C ALA A 55 0.07 -2.50 -16.57
N LEU A 56 -0.60 -2.70 -15.43
CA LEU A 56 -1.71 -1.83 -15.01
C LEU A 56 -1.20 -0.44 -14.63
N LEU A 57 -0.07 -0.36 -13.92
CA LEU A 57 0.55 0.91 -13.54
C LEU A 57 1.02 1.70 -14.76
N TYR A 58 1.81 1.10 -15.64
CA TYR A 58 2.31 1.75 -16.86
C TYR A 58 1.18 2.07 -17.83
N GLY A 59 0.17 1.20 -17.92
CA GLY A 59 -1.05 1.47 -18.69
C GLY A 59 -1.79 2.71 -18.18
N GLY A 60 -1.97 2.82 -16.85
CA GLY A 60 -2.55 4.00 -16.20
C GLY A 60 -1.74 5.26 -16.44
N VAL A 61 -0.42 5.23 -16.21
CA VAL A 61 0.47 6.38 -16.43
C VAL A 61 0.45 6.85 -17.89
N LEU A 62 0.57 5.92 -18.84
CA LEU A 62 0.52 6.23 -20.26
C LEU A 62 -0.83 6.84 -20.64
N PHE A 63 -1.92 6.25 -20.16
CA PHE A 63 -3.26 6.73 -20.45
C PHE A 63 -3.53 8.10 -19.83
N THR A 64 -3.05 8.38 -18.61
CA THR A 64 -3.11 9.71 -18.00
C THR A 64 -2.32 10.74 -18.80
N CYS A 65 -1.10 10.42 -19.21
CA CYS A 65 -0.29 11.30 -20.07
C CYS A 65 -1.01 11.62 -21.40
N LEU A 66 -1.58 10.61 -22.05
CA LEU A 66 -2.33 10.79 -23.28
C LEU A 66 -3.61 11.63 -23.07
N SER A 67 -4.35 11.37 -21.99
CA SER A 67 -5.56 12.12 -21.61
C SER A 67 -5.25 13.60 -21.34
N LEU A 68 -4.16 13.87 -20.62
CA LEU A 68 -3.68 15.23 -20.36
C LEU A 68 -3.21 15.92 -21.65
N PHE A 69 -2.57 15.19 -22.56
CA PHE A 69 -2.15 15.73 -23.86
C PHE A 69 -3.36 16.17 -24.71
N ILE A 70 -4.40 15.32 -24.77
CA ILE A 70 -5.65 15.61 -25.47
C ILE A 70 -6.36 16.82 -24.82
N THR A 71 -6.43 16.84 -23.49
CA THR A 71 -7.00 17.96 -22.73
C THR A 71 -6.23 19.26 -22.99
N ARG A 72 -4.90 19.22 -22.99
CA ARG A 72 -4.05 20.38 -23.28
C ARG A 72 -4.28 20.90 -24.69
N ARG A 73 -4.41 20.01 -25.68
CA ARG A 73 -4.71 20.39 -27.06
C ARG A 73 -6.09 21.03 -27.17
N ALA A 74 -7.11 20.47 -26.54
CA ALA A 74 -8.47 21.01 -26.52
C ALA A 74 -8.53 22.40 -25.85
N MET A 75 -7.87 22.54 -24.68
CA MET A 75 -7.80 23.80 -23.93
C MET A 75 -7.03 24.88 -24.68
N THR A 76 -5.94 24.52 -25.38
CA THR A 76 -5.17 25.48 -26.18
C THR A 76 -5.98 26.01 -27.36
N ARG A 77 -6.78 25.14 -28.02
CA ARG A 77 -7.71 25.57 -29.08
C ARG A 77 -8.72 26.57 -28.54
N ARG A 78 -9.32 26.29 -27.37
CA ARG A 78 -10.33 27.19 -26.75
C ARG A 78 -9.73 28.50 -26.26
N ARG A 79 -8.56 28.48 -25.61
CA ARG A 79 -7.86 29.70 -25.15
C ARG A 79 -7.58 30.69 -26.28
N ARG A 80 -7.19 30.21 -27.47
CA ARG A 80 -6.96 31.06 -28.66
C ARG A 80 -8.23 31.72 -29.20
N ILE A 81 -9.39 31.09 -28.99
CA ILE A 81 -10.69 31.64 -29.44
C ILE A 81 -11.22 32.65 -28.43
N THR A 82 -11.04 32.40 -27.13
CA THR A 82 -11.60 33.24 -26.06
C THR A 82 -10.77 34.48 -25.72
N TYR A 83 -9.43 34.43 -25.86
CA TYR A 83 -8.54 35.56 -25.53
C TYR A 83 -7.80 36.06 -26.78
N PRO A 84 -8.29 37.11 -27.47
CA PRO A 84 -7.51 37.80 -28.49
C PRO A 84 -6.37 38.60 -27.84
N GLU A 85 -5.18 38.62 -28.47
CA GLU A 85 -3.98 39.31 -27.95
C GLU A 85 -4.08 40.84 -27.97
N THR A 86 -5.05 41.41 -28.69
CA THR A 86 -5.28 42.86 -28.80
C THR A 86 -6.59 43.26 -28.14
N PHE A 87 -6.56 44.27 -27.27
CA PHE A 87 -7.70 44.83 -26.56
C PHE A 87 -8.77 45.35 -27.54
N THR A 88 -9.82 44.57 -27.78
CA THR A 88 -11.00 44.97 -28.57
C THR A 88 -12.15 45.30 -27.61
N PRO A 89 -12.54 46.58 -27.46
CA PRO A 89 -13.62 46.96 -26.55
C PRO A 89 -15.02 46.71 -27.14
N SER A 90 -15.89 46.19 -26.26
CA SER A 90 -17.36 46.29 -26.18
C SER A 90 -18.29 45.77 -27.29
N ALA A 91 -17.84 45.08 -28.34
CA ALA A 91 -18.76 44.45 -29.31
C ALA A 91 -18.30 43.06 -29.83
N ASN A 92 -17.46 42.35 -29.07
CA ASN A 92 -17.20 40.95 -29.39
C ASN A 92 -18.45 40.14 -29.08
N GLU A 93 -19.27 39.87 -30.09
CA GLU A 93 -20.24 38.78 -30.04
C GLU A 93 -19.50 37.55 -29.51
N ALA A 94 -19.95 37.03 -28.37
CA ALA A 94 -19.41 35.78 -27.86
C ALA A 94 -19.52 34.76 -29.00
N ALA A 95 -18.38 34.19 -29.42
CA ALA A 95 -18.34 33.27 -30.55
C ALA A 95 -19.49 32.27 -30.40
N SER A 96 -20.34 32.15 -31.42
CA SER A 96 -21.55 31.34 -31.37
C SER A 96 -21.18 29.88 -31.07
N VAL A 97 -21.26 29.49 -29.80
CA VAL A 97 -20.92 28.15 -29.34
C VAL A 97 -22.17 27.30 -29.32
N ASN A 98 -22.11 26.13 -29.95
CA ASN A 98 -23.16 25.14 -29.85
C ASN A 98 -23.03 24.44 -28.49
N GLY A 99 -23.77 24.92 -27.48
CA GLY A 99 -23.67 24.44 -26.10
C GLY A 99 -23.86 22.92 -25.94
N GLY A 100 -24.67 22.27 -26.79
CA GLY A 100 -24.84 20.82 -26.77
C GLY A 100 -23.57 20.07 -27.20
N LEU A 101 -22.95 20.51 -28.30
CA LEU A 101 -21.70 19.93 -28.77
C LEU A 101 -20.54 20.20 -27.79
N GLU A 102 -20.52 21.41 -27.23
CA GLU A 102 -19.54 21.85 -26.25
C GLU A 102 -19.62 21.00 -24.96
N ALA A 103 -20.84 20.69 -24.51
CA ALA A 103 -21.10 19.87 -23.33
C ALA A 103 -20.69 18.41 -23.54
N VAL A 104 -20.96 17.83 -24.72
CA VAL A 104 -20.53 16.46 -25.05
C VAL A 104 -19.00 16.36 -25.11
N GLU A 105 -18.32 17.35 -25.70
CA GLU A 105 -16.86 17.40 -25.69
C GLU A 105 -16.31 17.52 -24.26
N ALA A 106 -16.91 18.39 -23.43
CA ALA A 106 -16.51 18.55 -22.03
C ALA A 106 -16.74 17.27 -21.20
N LEU A 107 -17.86 16.58 -21.41
CA LEU A 107 -18.14 15.29 -20.78
C LEU A 107 -17.11 14.22 -21.19
N GLY A 108 -16.77 14.15 -22.47
CA GLY A 108 -15.73 13.24 -22.98
C GLY A 108 -14.36 13.53 -22.35
N LEU A 109 -13.97 14.81 -22.26
CA LEU A 109 -12.71 15.21 -21.61
C LEU A 109 -12.71 14.93 -20.11
N ALA A 110 -13.83 15.14 -19.42
CA ALA A 110 -13.95 14.87 -17.99
C ALA A 110 -13.86 13.36 -17.70
N THR A 111 -14.60 12.54 -18.44
CA THR A 111 -14.61 11.08 -18.28
C THR A 111 -13.25 10.46 -18.59
N LEU A 112 -12.56 10.91 -19.64
CA LEU A 112 -11.19 10.45 -19.94
C LEU A 112 -10.22 10.78 -18.80
N ASN A 113 -10.27 12.01 -18.27
CA ASN A 113 -9.39 12.42 -17.18
C ASN A 113 -9.67 11.63 -15.89
N VAL A 114 -10.94 11.50 -15.48
CA VAL A 114 -11.33 10.73 -14.28
C VAL A 114 -10.98 9.26 -14.43
N THR A 115 -11.30 8.65 -15.58
CA THR A 115 -10.99 7.23 -15.84
C THR A 115 -9.47 7.01 -15.84
N SER A 116 -8.69 7.96 -16.37
CA SER A 116 -7.24 7.85 -16.35
C SER A 116 -6.65 7.92 -14.95
N LEU A 117 -7.16 8.82 -14.10
CA LEU A 117 -6.72 8.94 -12.72
C LEU A 117 -7.14 7.69 -11.92
N ALA A 118 -8.31 7.14 -12.18
CA ALA A 118 -8.77 5.90 -11.56
C ALA A 118 -7.87 4.71 -11.94
N MET A 119 -7.49 4.59 -13.21
CA MET A 119 -6.61 3.51 -13.67
C MET A 119 -5.19 3.64 -13.10
N LEU A 120 -4.65 4.86 -13.05
CA LEU A 120 -3.37 5.15 -12.39
C LEU A 120 -3.43 4.84 -10.90
N ALA A 121 -4.48 5.29 -10.20
CA ALA A 121 -4.66 5.03 -8.78
C ALA A 121 -4.78 3.53 -8.49
N ALA A 122 -5.58 2.80 -9.28
CA ALA A 122 -5.71 1.35 -9.15
C ALA A 122 -4.39 0.61 -9.42
N GLY A 123 -3.62 1.02 -10.44
CA GLY A 123 -2.29 0.47 -10.70
C GLY A 123 -1.29 0.80 -9.59
N GLY A 124 -1.36 2.01 -9.05
CA GLY A 124 -0.52 2.50 -7.95
C GLY A 124 -0.80 1.75 -6.65
N THR A 125 -2.06 1.57 -6.28
CA THR A 125 -2.43 0.79 -5.10
C THR A 125 -2.06 -0.68 -5.25
N ALA A 126 -2.28 -1.28 -6.42
CA ALA A 126 -1.87 -2.66 -6.69
C ALA A 126 -0.35 -2.85 -6.56
N THR A 127 0.44 -1.89 -7.03
CA THR A 127 1.91 -1.93 -6.92
C THR A 127 2.36 -1.68 -5.48
N TYR A 128 1.75 -0.73 -4.78
CA TYR A 128 2.10 -0.38 -3.39
C TYR A 128 1.81 -1.52 -2.40
N PHE A 129 0.67 -2.19 -2.53
CA PHE A 129 0.27 -3.30 -1.65
C PHE A 129 0.72 -4.68 -2.16
N ASP A 130 1.55 -4.75 -3.20
CA ASP A 130 1.98 -5.99 -3.87
C ASP A 130 0.84 -6.89 -4.40
N ILE A 131 -0.34 -6.34 -4.69
CA ILE A 131 -1.52 -7.11 -5.12
C ILE A 131 -1.39 -7.49 -6.60
N ALA A 132 -1.14 -8.77 -6.90
CA ALA A 132 -1.10 -9.28 -8.29
C ALA A 132 -2.40 -9.97 -8.71
N GLU A 133 -3.08 -10.57 -7.74
CA GLU A 133 -4.17 -11.51 -7.93
C GLU A 133 -5.24 -11.31 -6.85
N ILE A 134 -6.43 -11.85 -7.10
CA ILE A 134 -7.54 -11.80 -6.14
C ILE A 134 -7.17 -12.47 -4.81
N GLU A 135 -6.34 -13.52 -4.84
CA GLU A 135 -5.91 -14.19 -3.60
C GLU A 135 -5.02 -13.29 -2.74
N ASP A 136 -4.15 -12.48 -3.36
CA ASP A 136 -3.32 -11.52 -2.61
C ASP A 136 -4.19 -10.45 -1.92
N MET A 137 -5.27 -10.02 -2.59
CA MET A 137 -6.24 -9.09 -2.00
C MET A 137 -7.03 -9.74 -0.86
N ARG A 138 -7.47 -10.99 -1.03
CA ARG A 138 -8.16 -11.75 0.03
C ARG A 138 -7.26 -11.96 1.24
N GLU A 139 -5.99 -12.27 1.03
CA GLU A 139 -5.03 -12.43 2.12
C GLU A 139 -4.77 -11.11 2.84
N GLY A 140 -4.62 -10.01 2.11
CA GLY A 140 -4.50 -8.67 2.70
C GLY A 140 -5.71 -8.29 3.56
N VAL A 141 -6.93 -8.62 3.10
CA VAL A 141 -8.16 -8.41 3.89
C VAL A 141 -8.20 -9.30 5.12
N ARG A 142 -7.81 -10.58 5.01
CA ARG A 142 -7.74 -11.50 6.17
C ARG A 142 -6.73 -11.04 7.21
N HIS A 143 -5.58 -10.56 6.77
CA HIS A 143 -4.53 -10.03 7.63
C HIS A 143 -5.00 -8.75 8.34
N GLY A 144 -5.66 -7.84 7.62
CA GLY A 144 -6.24 -6.61 8.19
C GLY A 144 -7.40 -6.83 9.17
N LEU A 145 -8.12 -7.95 9.05
CA LEU A 145 -9.20 -8.34 9.97
C LEU A 145 -8.72 -9.17 11.17
N GLY A 146 -7.40 -9.39 11.32
CA GLY A 146 -6.86 -10.19 12.42
C GLY A 146 -7.23 -11.68 12.35
N TYR A 147 -7.67 -12.16 11.18
CA TYR A 147 -8.00 -13.58 10.99
C TYR A 147 -6.76 -14.45 10.79
N ASP A 148 -5.57 -13.84 10.81
CA ASP A 148 -4.28 -14.51 10.75
C ASP A 148 -3.84 -15.02 12.13
N ILE A 149 -4.69 -15.84 12.76
CA ILE A 149 -4.41 -16.48 14.07
C ILE A 149 -3.27 -17.51 13.97
N TYR A 150 -2.82 -17.87 12.76
CA TYR A 150 -1.81 -18.91 12.53
C TYR A 150 -0.51 -18.40 11.86
N GLY A 151 -0.42 -17.11 11.50
CA GLY A 151 0.70 -16.57 10.70
C GLY A 151 1.42 -15.36 11.29
N GLY A 152 0.94 -14.82 12.43
CA GLY A 152 1.62 -13.80 13.22
C GLY A 152 3.00 -14.26 13.71
N ASP A 153 3.86 -13.33 14.11
CA ASP A 153 5.10 -13.71 14.78
C ASP A 153 4.74 -14.20 16.18
N PRO A 154 4.87 -15.50 16.49
CA PRO A 154 4.46 -16.01 17.80
C PRO A 154 5.24 -15.33 18.93
N GLU A 155 6.38 -14.71 18.64
CA GLU A 155 7.17 -13.93 19.58
C GLU A 155 6.54 -12.55 19.81
N ALA A 156 6.12 -11.85 18.75
CA ALA A 156 5.45 -10.55 18.87
C ALA A 156 4.06 -10.66 19.52
N ASP A 157 3.33 -11.73 19.21
CA ASP A 157 2.01 -11.97 19.81
C ASP A 157 2.15 -12.27 21.31
N LYS A 158 3.17 -13.02 21.72
CA LYS A 158 3.49 -13.27 23.14
C LYS A 158 3.94 -12.02 23.87
N GLU A 159 4.81 -11.20 23.26
CA GLU A 159 5.23 -9.93 23.84
C GLU A 159 4.03 -8.98 24.05
N MET A 160 3.08 -8.99 23.12
CA MET A 160 1.86 -8.20 23.21
C MET A 160 0.91 -8.75 24.29
N GLU A 161 0.74 -10.07 24.38
CA GLU A 161 -0.03 -10.72 25.45
C GLU A 161 0.57 -10.45 26.83
N GLU A 162 1.89 -10.57 26.99
CA GLU A 162 2.59 -10.29 28.25
C GLU A 162 2.46 -8.82 28.65
N TRP A 163 2.59 -7.90 27.69
CA TRP A 163 2.41 -6.47 27.93
C TRP A 163 0.96 -6.14 28.32
N VAL A 164 -0.04 -6.70 27.64
CA VAL A 164 -1.47 -6.52 27.98
C VAL A 164 -1.78 -7.12 29.35
N LYS A 165 -1.19 -8.27 29.67
CA LYS A 165 -1.35 -8.92 30.97
C LYS A 165 -0.76 -8.06 32.09
N ASP A 166 0.47 -7.56 31.94
CA ASP A 166 1.07 -6.59 32.89
C ASP A 166 0.15 -5.39 33.11
N LEU A 167 -0.43 -4.85 32.03
CA LEU A 167 -1.29 -3.67 32.08
C LEU A 167 -2.64 -3.94 32.76
N MET A 168 -3.23 -5.12 32.56
CA MET A 168 -4.48 -5.52 33.21
C MET A 168 -4.27 -5.85 34.69
N THR A 169 -3.23 -6.61 35.04
CA THR A 169 -2.91 -6.93 36.43
C THR A 169 -2.63 -5.67 37.23
N LYS A 170 -1.86 -4.73 36.67
CA LYS A 170 -1.52 -3.46 37.32
C LYS A 170 -2.72 -2.50 37.46
N ARG A 171 -3.69 -2.58 36.55
CA ARG A 171 -4.98 -1.87 36.67
C ARG A 171 -5.88 -2.50 37.74
N GLU A 172 -5.95 -3.83 37.80
CA GLU A 172 -6.71 -4.57 38.82
C GLU A 172 -6.17 -4.33 40.24
N GLU A 173 -4.86 -4.12 40.37
CA GLU A 173 -4.18 -3.75 41.62
C GLU A 173 -4.43 -2.29 42.06
N GLY A 174 -5.20 -1.50 41.28
CA GLY A 174 -5.62 -0.15 41.64
C GLY A 174 -4.56 0.93 41.40
N GLU A 175 -3.47 0.61 40.71
CA GLU A 175 -2.45 1.59 40.32
C GLU A 175 -2.94 2.42 39.12
N ASN A 176 -2.91 3.75 39.24
CA ASN A 176 -3.18 4.64 38.12
C ASN A 176 -1.99 4.57 37.15
N VAL A 177 -2.12 3.75 36.10
CA VAL A 177 -1.03 3.49 35.15
C VAL A 177 -0.80 4.74 34.29
N ASP A 178 0.20 5.54 34.65
CA ASP A 178 0.67 6.65 33.81
C ASP A 178 1.53 6.13 32.65
N LEU A 179 0.87 5.75 31.56
CA LEU A 179 1.53 5.27 30.33
C LEU A 179 2.52 6.30 29.77
N LYS A 180 2.25 7.60 29.94
CA LYS A 180 3.11 8.66 29.39
C LYS A 180 4.47 8.70 30.07
N GLY A 181 4.52 8.56 31.39
CA GLY A 181 5.78 8.48 32.14
C GLY A 181 6.64 7.29 31.70
N ARG A 182 6.04 6.08 31.65
CA ARG A 182 6.75 4.84 31.23
C ARG A 182 7.27 4.92 29.79
N ILE A 183 6.50 5.51 28.88
CA ILE A 183 6.94 5.70 27.48
C ILE A 183 8.12 6.69 27.43
N GLY A 184 8.07 7.77 28.22
CA GLY A 184 9.18 8.72 28.33
C GLY A 184 10.46 8.08 28.86
N GLU A 185 10.33 7.23 29.88
CA GLU A 185 11.45 6.52 30.51
C GLU A 185 12.09 5.49 29.55
N LYS A 186 11.27 4.71 28.83
CA LYS A 186 11.73 3.79 27.77
C LYS A 186 12.45 4.52 26.62
N LEU A 187 11.98 5.71 26.26
CA LEU A 187 12.64 6.55 25.25
C LEU A 187 14.02 7.04 25.70
N GLN A 188 14.18 7.39 26.99
CA GLN A 188 15.49 7.74 27.55
C GLN A 188 16.43 6.54 27.61
N GLU A 189 15.92 5.37 28.02
CA GLU A 189 16.69 4.13 28.04
C GLU A 189 17.25 3.78 26.65
N LEU A 190 16.43 3.90 25.61
CA LEU A 190 16.86 3.66 24.23
C LEU A 190 17.90 4.68 23.74
N ALA A 191 17.77 5.95 24.11
CA ALA A 191 18.73 7.00 23.76
C ALA A 191 20.10 6.77 24.43
N GLU A 192 20.12 6.25 25.66
CA GLU A 192 21.36 5.88 26.34
C GLU A 192 22.02 4.65 25.73
N ILE A 193 21.23 3.65 25.31
CA ILE A 193 21.74 2.47 24.60
C ILE A 193 22.36 2.88 23.25
N GLU A 194 21.75 3.80 22.50
CA GLU A 194 22.34 4.32 21.26
C GLU A 194 23.65 5.08 21.51
N ARG A 195 23.74 5.86 22.59
CA ARG A 195 24.99 6.54 22.98
C ARG A 195 26.10 5.55 23.33
N ARG A 196 25.77 4.51 24.11
CA ARG A 196 26.75 3.45 24.42
C ARG A 196 27.20 2.69 23.17
N LYS A 197 26.28 2.34 22.28
CA LYS A 197 26.63 1.68 21.00
C LYS A 197 27.49 2.56 20.09
N THR A 198 27.24 3.87 20.05
CA THR A 198 28.06 4.80 19.27
C THR A 198 29.45 5.02 19.88
N GLU A 199 29.58 5.00 21.20
CA GLU A 199 30.88 5.03 21.90
C GLU A 199 31.66 3.72 21.72
N GLU A 200 30.99 2.57 21.76
CA GLU A 200 31.59 1.27 21.48
C GLU A 200 32.05 1.17 20.02
N ALA A 201 31.26 1.65 19.06
CA ALA A 201 31.65 1.71 17.65
C ALA A 201 32.92 2.55 17.43
N LYS A 202 33.02 3.72 18.10
CA LYS A 202 34.22 4.56 18.07
C LYS A 202 35.44 3.90 18.72
N ARG A 203 35.23 3.14 19.81
CA ARG A 203 36.31 2.37 20.46
C ARG A 203 36.83 1.23 19.59
N VAL A 204 35.96 0.62 18.79
CA VAL A 204 36.33 -0.45 17.86
C VAL A 204 37.10 0.12 16.66
N GLU A 205 36.76 1.31 16.15
CA GLU A 205 37.54 1.99 15.10
C GLU A 205 38.93 2.47 15.55
N LEU A 206 39.13 2.71 16.86
CA LEU A 206 40.40 3.22 17.41
C LEU A 206 41.39 2.13 17.85
N LYS A 207 41.06 0.85 17.63
CA LYS A 207 41.96 -0.27 17.94
C LYS A 207 42.63 -0.74 16.62
N PRO A 208 43.93 -0.46 16.41
CA PRO A 208 44.64 -0.85 15.18
C PRO A 208 44.82 -2.37 15.06
#